data_AF-A0A6C0D668-F1
#
_entry.id   AF-A0A6C0D668-F1
#
_cell.length_a   1.000
_cell.length_b   1.000
_cell.length_c   1.000
_cell.angle_alpha   90.00
_cell.angle_beta   90.00
_cell.angle_gamma   90.00
#
_symmetry.space_group_name_H-M   'P 1'
#
loop_
_entity.id
_entity.type
_entity.pdbx_description
1 polymer ?
#
loop_
_entity_poly.entity_id
_entity_poly.type
_entity_poly.pdbx_seq_one_letter_code
_entity_poly.pdbx_strand_id
1 'polypeptide(L)'
;MATTTKKVLTEDLGKMFEMAICLYYETPYDGTYKYSLDEAQSLKNRLSNLKNVFPYNIRHCARYGSKYDFECVDNPLIHLSAKTSKNKTGKVCPQVLGQPSRKKFCEFFALDQSMGLDQIKLFISNNIANLLQVYSAHTFDCPILYYNKTSDMLAFILLKQELNWSNYSINFSHNIKKKLWNESSSISINGVTIGEFQVHNNRDCIKFRWAFENLLALFGHHFTIVAL
;
A
#
# COMPACT_ATOMS: atom_id res chain seq x y z
N MET A 1 -24.22 -24.72 -16.77
CA MET A 1 -24.43 -23.84 -15.60
C MET A 1 -23.30 -22.84 -15.58
N ALA A 2 -23.60 -21.55 -15.77
CA ALA A 2 -22.58 -20.51 -15.68
C ALA A 2 -22.17 -20.37 -14.20
N THR A 3 -20.99 -20.87 -13.85
CA THR A 3 -20.34 -20.57 -12.57
C THR A 3 -20.08 -19.07 -12.54
N THR A 4 -20.93 -18.34 -11.83
CA THR A 4 -20.70 -16.95 -11.49
C THR A 4 -19.46 -16.91 -10.60
N THR A 5 -18.28 -16.73 -11.21
CA THR A 5 -17.03 -16.47 -10.50
C THR A 5 -17.24 -15.19 -9.70
N LYS A 6 -17.46 -15.34 -8.40
CA LYS A 6 -17.61 -14.24 -7.45
C LYS A 6 -16.36 -13.37 -7.59
N LYS A 7 -16.54 -12.09 -7.92
CA LYS A 7 -15.43 -11.16 -8.09
C LYS A 7 -14.67 -11.05 -6.76
N VAL A 8 -13.49 -11.65 -6.71
CA VAL A 8 -12.60 -11.61 -5.53
C VAL A 8 -12.29 -10.14 -5.23
N LEU A 9 -12.54 -9.67 -4.01
CA LEU A 9 -12.21 -8.31 -3.58
C LEU A 9 -10.70 -8.16 -3.34
N THR A 10 -10.16 -6.94 -3.37
CA THR A 10 -8.72 -6.73 -3.10
C THR A 10 -8.33 -7.23 -1.72
N GLU A 11 -9.18 -7.01 -0.71
CA GLU A 11 -8.99 -7.53 0.64
C GLU A 11 -8.87 -9.05 0.67
N ASP A 12 -9.73 -9.76 -0.08
CA ASP A 12 -9.65 -11.23 -0.18
C ASP A 12 -8.29 -11.67 -0.76
N LEU A 13 -7.74 -10.93 -1.74
CA LEU A 13 -6.41 -11.23 -2.29
C LEU A 13 -5.29 -10.96 -1.29
N GLY A 14 -5.37 -9.86 -0.53
CA GLY A 14 -4.42 -9.57 0.53
C GLY A 14 -4.37 -10.71 1.55
N LYS A 15 -5.55 -11.17 2.01
CA LYS A 15 -5.67 -12.27 2.97
C LYS A 15 -5.16 -13.61 2.43
N MET A 16 -5.43 -13.93 1.16
CA MET A 16 -4.87 -15.13 0.52
C MET A 16 -3.35 -15.05 0.36
N PHE A 17 -2.81 -13.85 0.11
CA PHE A 17 -1.37 -13.64 0.00
C PHE A 17 -0.66 -13.70 1.35
N GLU A 18 -1.23 -13.10 2.41
CA GLU A 18 -0.77 -13.28 3.79
C GLU A 18 -0.76 -14.78 4.18
N MET A 19 -1.82 -15.53 3.83
CA MET A 19 -1.84 -16.97 4.05
C MET A 19 -0.74 -17.71 3.28
N ALA A 20 -0.48 -17.34 2.02
CA ALA A 20 0.62 -17.94 1.24
C ALA A 20 1.98 -17.77 1.94
N ILE A 21 2.22 -16.59 2.51
CA ILE A 21 3.43 -16.29 3.30
C ILE A 21 3.45 -17.14 4.58
N CYS A 22 2.33 -17.25 5.29
CA CYS A 22 2.20 -18.11 6.47
C CYS A 22 2.57 -19.56 6.16
N LEU A 23 2.01 -20.11 5.08
CA LEU A 23 2.29 -21.47 4.63
C LEU A 23 3.75 -21.66 4.19
N TYR A 24 4.41 -20.62 3.65
CA TYR A 24 5.81 -20.69 3.20
C TYR A 24 6.80 -20.64 4.37
N TYR A 25 6.50 -19.85 5.40
CA TYR A 25 7.30 -19.78 6.63
C TYR A 25 6.92 -20.80 7.70
N GLU A 26 5.89 -21.61 7.45
CA GLU A 26 5.37 -22.59 8.41
C GLU A 26 4.90 -21.94 9.73
N THR A 27 4.43 -20.69 9.65
CA THR A 27 3.81 -19.98 10.78
C THR A 27 2.28 -20.08 10.72
N PRO A 28 1.58 -20.18 11.86
CA PRO A 28 0.13 -20.11 11.88
C PRO A 28 -0.37 -18.76 11.36
N TYR A 29 -1.50 -18.79 10.66
CA TYR A 29 -2.23 -17.58 10.30
C TYR A 29 -3.00 -17.06 11.53
N ASP A 30 -2.60 -15.89 11.99
CA ASP A 30 -3.15 -15.26 13.18
C ASP A 30 -4.55 -14.62 12.94
N GLY A 31 -5.61 -15.43 12.97
CA GLY A 31 -7.02 -15.00 12.84
C GLY A 31 -7.89 -15.99 12.08
N THR A 32 -9.14 -15.62 11.79
CA THR A 32 -10.05 -16.47 11.00
C THR A 32 -9.72 -16.38 9.51
N TYR A 33 -9.42 -17.51 8.89
CA TYR A 33 -9.24 -17.62 7.44
C TYR A 33 -10.43 -18.34 6.81
N LYS A 34 -11.12 -17.67 5.88
CA LYS A 34 -12.34 -18.16 5.22
C LYS A 34 -12.23 -18.24 3.69
N TYR A 35 -11.01 -18.12 3.18
CA TYR A 35 -10.72 -18.04 1.75
C TYR A 35 -10.17 -19.36 1.22
N SER A 36 -10.02 -19.48 -0.10
CA SER A 36 -9.49 -20.70 -0.71
C SER A 36 -8.03 -20.94 -0.29
N LEU A 37 -7.71 -22.17 0.11
CA LEU A 37 -6.33 -22.59 0.34
C LEU A 37 -5.58 -22.84 -0.98
N ASP A 38 -6.28 -23.14 -2.08
CA ASP A 38 -5.65 -23.44 -3.37
C ASP A 38 -4.94 -22.20 -3.95
N GLU A 39 -5.57 -21.02 -3.87
CA GLU A 39 -4.92 -19.77 -4.31
C GLU A 39 -3.69 -19.45 -3.43
N ALA A 40 -3.80 -19.65 -2.11
CA ALA A 40 -2.68 -19.44 -1.20
C ALA A 40 -1.52 -20.42 -1.44
N GLN A 41 -1.82 -21.70 -1.70
CA GLN A 41 -0.82 -22.71 -1.99
C GLN A 41 -0.12 -22.46 -3.34
N SER A 42 -0.87 -22.02 -4.35
CA SER A 42 -0.32 -21.60 -5.64
C SER A 42 0.65 -20.43 -5.47
N LEU A 43 0.28 -19.41 -4.69
CA LEU A 43 1.14 -18.27 -4.39
C LEU A 43 2.37 -18.67 -3.57
N LYS A 44 2.22 -19.58 -2.58
CA LYS A 44 3.34 -20.11 -1.79
C LYS A 44 4.43 -20.69 -2.68
N ASN A 45 4.05 -21.45 -3.71
CA ASN A 45 5.03 -22.09 -4.60
C ASN A 45 5.90 -21.07 -5.36
N ARG A 46 5.42 -19.83 -5.52
CA ARG A 46 6.16 -18.74 -6.15
C ARG A 46 7.05 -17.96 -5.18
N LEU A 47 6.95 -18.21 -3.88
CA LEU A 47 7.78 -17.56 -2.86
C LEU A 47 9.12 -18.26 -2.64
N SER A 48 9.53 -19.19 -3.52
CA SER A 48 10.67 -20.09 -3.33
C SER A 48 11.96 -19.35 -2.93
N ASN A 49 12.22 -18.18 -3.51
CA ASN A 49 13.41 -17.36 -3.26
C ASN A 49 13.29 -16.37 -2.09
N LEU A 50 12.14 -16.30 -1.42
CA LEU A 50 11.88 -15.28 -0.40
C LEU A 50 12.83 -15.42 0.81
N LYS A 51 13.15 -16.65 1.26
CA LYS A 51 14.13 -16.87 2.33
C LYS A 51 15.55 -16.42 1.96
N ASN A 52 15.89 -16.26 0.67
CA ASN A 52 17.21 -15.76 0.27
C ASN A 52 17.35 -14.26 0.55
N VAL A 53 16.25 -13.51 0.48
CA VAL A 53 16.23 -12.04 0.69
C VAL A 53 15.69 -11.63 2.06
N PHE A 54 14.96 -12.53 2.73
CA PHE A 54 14.39 -12.30 4.05
C PHE A 54 14.52 -13.59 4.92
N PRO A 55 15.75 -13.94 5.36
CA PRO A 55 16.04 -15.22 6.04
C PRO A 55 15.65 -15.22 7.53
N TYR A 56 14.49 -14.66 7.87
CA TYR A 56 14.03 -14.54 9.26
C TYR A 56 12.90 -15.51 9.56
N ASN A 57 12.88 -16.08 10.76
CA ASN A 57 11.68 -16.72 11.29
C ASN A 57 10.67 -15.63 11.61
N ILE A 58 9.45 -15.75 11.07
CA ILE A 58 8.39 -14.76 11.26
C ILE A 58 7.14 -15.36 11.85
N ARG A 59 6.35 -14.50 12.50
CA ARG A 59 4.97 -14.76 12.90
C ARG A 59 4.02 -13.76 12.25
N HIS A 60 2.81 -14.19 11.93
CA HIS A 60 1.75 -13.32 11.42
C HIS A 60 1.17 -12.46 12.55
N CYS A 61 1.03 -11.15 12.33
CA CYS A 61 0.54 -10.19 13.33
C CYS A 61 -0.49 -9.17 12.78
N ALA A 62 -1.05 -9.43 11.59
CA ALA A 62 -1.97 -8.53 10.90
C ALA A 62 -3.39 -8.52 11.52
N ARG A 63 -3.56 -7.89 12.69
CA ARG A 63 -4.86 -7.73 13.38
C ARG A 63 -5.21 -6.26 13.62
N TYR A 64 -6.50 -5.93 13.62
CA TYR A 64 -7.05 -4.64 14.09
C TYR A 64 -6.35 -3.37 13.53
N GLY A 65 -5.89 -3.41 12.28
CA GLY A 65 -5.18 -2.28 11.69
C GLY A 65 -3.71 -2.15 12.11
N SER A 66 -3.09 -3.27 12.53
CA SER A 66 -1.65 -3.39 12.73
C SER A 66 -0.87 -2.71 11.62
N LYS A 67 0.25 -2.09 12.01
CA LYS A 67 1.16 -1.41 11.10
C LYS A 67 1.87 -2.38 10.14
N TYR A 68 2.12 -3.60 10.60
CA TYR A 68 2.82 -4.64 9.84
C TYR A 68 2.00 -5.92 9.78
N ASP A 69 2.29 -6.75 8.78
CA ASP A 69 1.58 -8.00 8.56
C ASP A 69 2.33 -9.17 9.22
N PHE A 70 3.66 -9.09 9.28
CA PHE A 70 4.54 -10.06 9.92
C PHE A 70 5.64 -9.37 10.72
N GLU A 71 6.11 -10.05 11.75
CA GLU A 71 7.27 -9.66 12.57
C GLU A 71 8.20 -10.86 12.80
N CYS A 72 9.50 -10.60 12.95
CA CYS A 72 10.47 -11.63 13.26
C CYS A 72 10.30 -12.11 14.71
N VAL A 73 10.33 -13.44 14.89
CA VAL A 73 10.19 -14.08 16.21
C VAL A 73 11.37 -13.74 17.12
N ASP A 74 12.57 -13.68 16.56
CA ASP A 74 13.81 -13.47 17.32
C ASP A 74 14.12 -11.98 17.55
N ASN A 75 13.57 -11.09 16.72
CA ASN A 75 13.75 -9.65 16.83
C ASN A 75 12.49 -8.89 16.38
N PRO A 76 11.65 -8.40 17.32
CA PRO A 76 10.39 -7.75 16.99
C PRO A 76 10.54 -6.38 16.31
N LEU A 77 11.76 -5.88 16.07
CA LEU A 77 12.01 -4.69 15.25
C LEU A 77 12.09 -5.00 13.76
N ILE A 78 12.21 -6.28 13.38
CA ILE A 78 12.26 -6.72 12.00
C ILE A 78 10.84 -7.10 11.56
N HIS A 79 10.36 -6.45 10.51
CA HIS A 79 8.99 -6.60 10.01
C HIS A 79 8.97 -6.91 8.51
N LEU A 80 7.85 -7.46 8.05
CA LEU A 80 7.55 -7.64 6.63
C LEU A 80 6.09 -7.26 6.39
N SER A 81 5.85 -6.45 5.36
CA SER A 81 4.49 -6.11 4.91
C SER A 81 4.13 -6.86 3.63
N ALA A 82 2.89 -7.32 3.55
CA ALA A 82 2.30 -7.94 2.37
C ALA A 82 1.38 -6.93 1.67
N LYS A 83 1.70 -6.57 0.42
CA LYS A 83 0.88 -5.64 -0.36
C LYS A 83 0.42 -6.31 -1.65
N THR A 84 -0.86 -6.15 -1.99
CA THR A 84 -1.42 -6.74 -3.22
C THR A 84 -2.17 -5.73 -4.09
N SER A 85 -2.23 -6.03 -5.39
CA SER A 85 -3.00 -5.25 -6.37
C SER A 85 -3.71 -6.17 -7.38
N LYS A 86 -4.77 -5.62 -8.00
CA LYS A 86 -5.54 -6.21 -9.12
C LYS A 86 -5.77 -5.21 -10.25
N ASN A 87 -4.91 -4.20 -10.33
CA ASN A 87 -5.01 -3.15 -11.33
C ASN A 87 -3.65 -2.93 -11.99
N LYS A 88 -3.68 -2.41 -13.21
CA LYS A 88 -2.48 -2.22 -14.04
C LYS A 88 -1.42 -1.31 -13.42
N THR A 89 -1.80 -0.36 -12.55
CA THR A 89 -0.86 0.60 -11.95
C THR A 89 -0.44 0.23 -10.52
N GLY A 90 -0.76 -0.98 -10.07
CA GLY A 90 -0.32 -1.47 -8.77
C GLY A 90 -0.80 -0.67 -7.56
N LYS A 91 -2.05 -0.20 -7.50
CA LYS A 91 -2.44 0.73 -6.41
C LYS A 91 -2.26 0.14 -5.01
N VAL A 92 -1.40 0.75 -4.18
CA VAL A 92 -1.10 0.33 -2.80
C VAL A 92 -1.41 1.47 -1.82
N CYS A 93 -2.04 1.16 -0.69
CA CYS A 93 -2.25 2.13 0.39
C CYS A 93 -1.10 2.06 1.41
N PRO A 94 -0.61 3.20 1.93
CA PRO A 94 0.15 3.23 3.17
C PRO A 94 -0.66 2.57 4.30
N GLN A 95 0.01 1.86 5.20
CA GLN A 95 -0.68 1.29 6.36
C GLN A 95 -1.10 2.41 7.31
N VAL A 96 -2.18 2.21 8.07
CA VAL A 96 -2.74 3.14 9.09
C VAL A 96 -3.33 4.43 8.50
N LEU A 97 -2.63 5.09 7.59
CA LEU A 97 -2.92 6.43 7.08
C LEU A 97 -3.43 6.44 5.63
N GLY A 98 -3.42 5.32 4.92
CA GLY A 98 -3.85 5.27 3.52
C GLY A 98 -5.37 5.38 3.31
N GLN A 99 -6.20 5.07 4.32
CA GLN A 99 -7.67 5.12 4.22
C GLN A 99 -8.38 5.59 5.53
N PRO A 100 -7.87 6.58 6.28
CA PRO A 100 -8.50 7.04 7.52
C PRO A 100 -9.88 7.65 7.30
N SER A 101 -10.69 7.68 8.35
CA SER A 101 -11.82 8.61 8.42
C SER A 101 -11.33 10.04 8.50
N ARG A 102 -12.20 11.02 8.23
CA ARG A 102 -11.87 12.44 8.35
C ARG A 102 -11.33 12.80 9.73
N LYS A 103 -11.99 12.32 10.78
CA LYS A 103 -11.57 12.56 12.17
C LYS A 103 -10.14 12.06 12.40
N LYS A 104 -9.84 10.81 12.02
CA LYS A 104 -8.50 10.23 12.18
C LYS A 104 -7.45 10.95 11.34
N PHE A 105 -7.81 11.41 10.13
CA PHE A 105 -6.92 12.22 9.30
C PHE A 105 -6.57 13.54 9.99
N CYS A 106 -7.57 14.27 10.49
CA CYS A 106 -7.33 15.53 11.22
C CYS A 106 -6.51 15.29 12.50
N GLU A 107 -6.85 14.28 13.30
CA GLU A 107 -6.10 13.92 14.50
C GLU A 107 -4.63 13.62 14.19
N PHE A 108 -4.36 12.81 13.16
CA PHE A 108 -3.01 12.44 12.78
C PHE A 108 -2.15 13.64 12.37
N PHE A 109 -2.74 14.59 11.63
CA PHE A 109 -2.05 15.79 11.17
C PHE A 109 -2.20 17.00 12.10
N ALA A 110 -2.69 16.80 13.32
CA ALA A 110 -2.93 17.85 14.31
C ALA A 110 -3.77 19.02 13.77
N LEU A 111 -4.80 18.70 12.99
CA LEU A 111 -5.74 19.65 12.39
C LEU A 111 -7.04 19.73 13.21
N ASP A 112 -7.81 20.79 12.99
CA ASP A 112 -9.17 20.87 13.53
C ASP A 112 -10.05 19.74 12.97
N GLN A 113 -10.64 18.95 13.88
CA GLN A 113 -11.53 17.84 13.53
C GLN A 113 -12.84 18.28 12.87
N SER A 114 -13.19 19.57 12.99
CA SER A 114 -14.36 20.18 12.35
C SER A 114 -14.16 20.49 10.86
N MET A 115 -12.91 20.40 10.34
CA MET A 115 -12.58 20.77 8.97
C MET A 115 -13.50 20.11 7.93
N GLY A 116 -14.00 20.92 7.02
CA GLY A 116 -14.76 20.48 5.85
C GLY A 116 -13.87 19.81 4.79
N LEU A 117 -14.51 19.11 3.85
CA LEU A 117 -13.80 18.39 2.78
C LEU A 117 -12.94 19.33 1.91
N ASP A 118 -13.41 20.53 1.63
CA ASP A 118 -12.66 21.49 0.81
C ASP A 118 -11.44 22.07 1.55
N GLN A 119 -11.54 22.27 2.87
CA GLN A 119 -10.40 22.64 3.69
C GLN A 119 -9.34 21.53 3.73
N ILE A 120 -9.77 20.25 3.75
CA ILE A 120 -8.87 19.10 3.67
C ILE A 120 -8.17 19.03 2.31
N LYS A 121 -8.90 19.21 1.20
CA LYS A 121 -8.31 19.27 -0.15
C LYS A 121 -7.28 20.40 -0.27
N LEU A 122 -7.58 21.55 0.31
CA LEU A 122 -6.66 22.70 0.34
C LEU A 122 -5.41 22.40 1.18
N PHE A 123 -5.58 21.82 2.37
CA PHE A 123 -4.46 21.36 3.20
C PHE A 123 -3.57 20.37 2.45
N ILE A 124 -4.16 19.38 1.77
CA ILE A 124 -3.41 18.39 0.98
C ILE A 124 -2.60 19.08 -0.12
N SER A 125 -3.22 20.00 -0.85
CA SER A 125 -2.57 20.70 -1.96
C SER A 125 -1.40 21.56 -1.48
N ASN A 126 -1.56 22.25 -0.35
CA ASN A 126 -0.55 23.15 0.20
C ASN A 126 0.61 22.42 0.91
N ASN A 127 0.40 21.18 1.36
CA ASN A 127 1.37 20.44 2.18
C ASN A 127 1.86 19.16 1.50
N ILE A 128 1.73 19.06 0.16
CA ILE A 128 1.90 17.81 -0.55
C ILE A 128 3.26 17.14 -0.33
N ALA A 129 4.37 17.89 -0.33
CA ALA A 129 5.70 17.31 -0.12
C ALA A 129 5.84 16.67 1.28
N ASN A 130 5.37 17.38 2.32
CA ASN A 130 5.37 16.85 3.70
C ASN A 130 4.47 15.62 3.82
N LEU A 131 3.27 15.69 3.23
CA LEU A 131 2.36 14.54 3.21
C LEU A 131 3.00 13.31 2.56
N LEU A 132 3.67 13.47 1.42
CA LEU A 132 4.34 12.34 0.77
C LEU A 132 5.51 11.80 1.59
N GLN A 133 6.23 12.63 2.36
CA GLN A 133 7.24 12.17 3.31
C GLN A 133 6.60 11.24 4.36
N VAL A 134 5.52 11.71 4.99
CA VAL A 134 4.78 10.92 5.99
C VAL A 134 4.23 9.64 5.39
N TYR A 135 3.58 9.70 4.23
CA TYR A 135 3.03 8.51 3.58
C TYR A 135 4.11 7.50 3.17
N SER A 136 5.29 7.97 2.76
CA SER A 136 6.43 7.12 2.44
C SER A 136 6.94 6.40 3.69
N ALA A 137 7.07 7.12 4.80
CA ALA A 137 7.45 6.54 6.09
C ALA A 137 6.42 5.54 6.66
N HIS A 138 5.16 5.56 6.20
CA HIS A 138 4.12 4.57 6.56
C HIS A 138 3.93 3.47 5.50
N THR A 139 4.72 3.51 4.43
CA THR A 139 4.68 2.50 3.36
C THR A 139 5.95 1.68 3.36
N PHE A 140 7.11 2.33 3.50
CA PHE A 140 8.44 1.79 3.20
C PHE A 140 9.35 1.69 4.43
N ASP A 141 8.79 1.69 5.64
CA ASP A 141 9.51 1.54 6.90
C ASP A 141 9.94 0.10 7.21
N CYS A 142 9.46 -0.87 6.44
CA CYS A 142 9.95 -2.24 6.42
C CYS A 142 9.95 -2.79 4.98
N PRO A 143 10.62 -3.92 4.73
CA PRO A 143 10.49 -4.60 3.46
C PRO A 143 9.04 -4.93 3.11
N ILE A 144 8.74 -4.83 1.82
CA ILE A 144 7.42 -5.12 1.26
C ILE A 144 7.55 -6.33 0.34
N LEU A 145 6.77 -7.36 0.62
CA LEU A 145 6.47 -8.39 -0.34
C LEU A 145 5.22 -7.97 -1.13
N TYR A 146 5.39 -7.74 -2.43
CA TYR A 146 4.36 -7.18 -3.30
C TYR A 146 3.91 -8.19 -4.34
N TYR A 147 2.59 -8.33 -4.51
CA TYR A 147 1.98 -9.13 -5.57
C TYR A 147 0.90 -8.37 -6.35
N ASN A 148 1.08 -8.23 -7.66
CA ASN A 148 0.04 -7.75 -8.56
C ASN A 148 -0.53 -8.89 -9.40
N LYS A 149 -1.80 -9.25 -9.15
CA LYS A 149 -2.50 -10.31 -9.91
C LYS A 149 -2.70 -9.96 -11.39
N THR A 150 -2.70 -8.68 -11.77
CA THR A 150 -2.95 -8.26 -13.16
C THR A 150 -1.70 -8.26 -14.02
N SER A 151 -0.57 -7.78 -13.49
CA SER A 151 0.73 -7.81 -14.20
C SER A 151 1.53 -9.06 -13.91
N ASP A 152 1.01 -9.92 -13.03
CA ASP A 152 1.69 -11.12 -12.49
C ASP A 152 3.04 -10.84 -11.83
N MET A 153 3.24 -9.61 -11.37
CA MET A 153 4.46 -9.19 -10.68
C MET A 153 4.45 -9.68 -9.24
N LEU A 154 5.46 -10.45 -8.87
CA LEU A 154 5.76 -10.83 -7.50
C LEU A 154 7.18 -10.38 -7.17
N ALA A 155 7.34 -9.52 -6.17
CA ALA A 155 8.63 -8.94 -5.85
C ALA A 155 8.81 -8.62 -4.36
N PHE A 156 10.04 -8.80 -3.89
CA PHE A 156 10.52 -8.23 -2.64
C PHE A 156 11.08 -6.83 -2.89
N ILE A 157 10.64 -5.86 -2.10
CA ILE A 157 10.97 -4.45 -2.24
C ILE A 157 11.50 -3.92 -0.92
N LEU A 158 12.65 -3.26 -0.95
CA LEU A 158 13.27 -2.60 0.20
C LEU A 158 13.73 -1.21 -0.19
N LEU A 159 13.38 -0.20 0.61
CA LEU A 159 13.90 1.16 0.44
C LEU A 159 15.37 1.20 0.87
N LYS A 160 16.26 1.62 -0.03
CA LYS A 160 17.69 1.84 0.23
C LYS A 160 17.97 3.27 0.69
N GLN A 161 17.25 4.23 0.12
CA GLN A 161 17.48 5.64 0.34
C GLN A 161 16.13 6.37 0.35
N GLU A 162 15.89 7.19 1.37
CA GLU A 162 14.67 7.99 1.46
C GLU A 162 14.52 8.95 0.26
N LEU A 163 13.26 9.17 -0.13
CA LEU A 163 12.91 10.16 -1.14
C LEU A 163 12.73 11.52 -0.47
N ASN A 164 13.48 12.53 -0.90
CA ASN A 164 13.21 13.90 -0.50
C ASN A 164 12.16 14.52 -1.45
N TRP A 165 10.89 14.48 -1.04
CA TRP A 165 9.78 14.95 -1.86
C TRP A 165 9.80 16.45 -2.16
N SER A 166 10.54 17.26 -1.39
CA SER A 166 10.69 18.69 -1.67
C SER A 166 11.50 18.99 -2.93
N ASN A 167 12.26 18.01 -3.43
CA ASN A 167 13.05 18.14 -4.66
C ASN A 167 12.22 17.97 -5.95
N TYR A 168 10.92 17.66 -5.84
CA TYR A 168 10.09 17.33 -7.00
C TYR A 168 8.89 18.26 -7.14
N SER A 169 8.63 18.69 -8.37
CA SER A 169 7.40 19.41 -8.71
C SER A 169 6.24 18.41 -8.85
N ILE A 170 5.29 18.47 -7.93
CA ILE A 170 4.14 17.55 -7.89
C ILE A 170 2.91 18.24 -8.48
N ASN A 171 2.36 17.64 -9.54
CA ASN A 171 1.20 18.18 -10.24
C ASN A 171 -0.06 17.39 -9.95
N PHE A 172 -1.11 18.09 -9.54
CA PHE A 172 -2.43 17.51 -9.36
C PHE A 172 -3.20 17.47 -10.68
N SER A 173 -3.83 16.33 -10.96
CA SER A 173 -4.60 16.10 -12.18
C SER A 173 -5.78 17.07 -12.36
N HIS A 174 -6.41 17.53 -11.29
CA HIS A 174 -7.51 18.51 -11.37
C HIS A 174 -6.99 19.90 -11.80
N ASN A 175 -5.81 20.31 -11.32
CA ASN A 175 -5.15 21.55 -11.76
C ASN A 175 -4.77 21.48 -13.24
N ILE A 176 -4.15 20.38 -13.69
CA ILE A 176 -3.81 20.17 -15.11
C ILE A 176 -5.07 20.26 -15.99
N LYS A 177 -6.16 19.64 -15.56
CA LYS A 177 -7.43 19.63 -16.29
C LYS A 177 -8.23 20.93 -16.14
N LYS A 178 -7.77 21.88 -15.33
CA LYS A 178 -8.49 23.12 -14.97
C LYS A 178 -9.91 22.82 -14.46
N LYS A 179 -10.04 21.82 -13.58
CA LYS A 179 -11.29 21.40 -12.95
C LYS A 179 -11.19 21.48 -11.44
N LEU A 180 -12.33 21.65 -10.79
CA LEU A 180 -12.43 21.50 -9.34
C LEU A 180 -12.12 20.06 -8.92
N TRP A 181 -11.46 19.91 -7.78
CA TRP A 181 -11.31 18.62 -7.14
C TRP A 181 -12.65 18.19 -6.55
N ASN A 182 -13.36 17.32 -7.28
CA ASN A 182 -14.57 16.68 -6.78
C ASN A 182 -14.22 15.59 -5.75
N GLU A 183 -14.15 14.33 -6.17
CA GLU A 183 -13.86 13.21 -5.26
C GLU A 183 -12.38 12.81 -5.27
N SER A 184 -11.71 12.89 -6.41
CA SER A 184 -10.32 12.41 -6.53
C SER A 184 -9.44 13.32 -7.35
N SER A 185 -8.15 13.29 -7.03
CA SER A 185 -7.10 13.84 -7.85
C SER A 185 -5.86 12.95 -7.79
N SER A 186 -5.39 12.51 -8.95
CA SER A 186 -4.06 11.93 -9.10
C SER A 186 -2.98 12.99 -8.92
N ILE A 187 -1.82 12.57 -8.43
CA ILE A 187 -0.58 13.36 -8.37
C ILE A 187 0.46 12.75 -9.31
N SER A 188 1.24 13.60 -9.95
CA SER A 188 2.23 13.20 -10.95
C SER A 188 3.51 14.00 -10.86
N ILE A 189 4.62 13.36 -11.22
CA ILE A 189 5.94 13.98 -11.38
C ILE A 189 6.38 13.68 -12.80
N ASN A 190 6.81 14.71 -13.54
CA ASN A 190 7.23 14.60 -14.95
C ASN A 190 6.21 13.84 -15.84
N GLY A 191 4.91 14.07 -15.61
CA GLY A 191 3.82 13.43 -16.35
C GLY A 191 3.50 11.99 -15.93
N VAL A 192 4.30 11.38 -15.06
CA VAL A 192 4.06 10.02 -14.54
C VAL A 192 3.22 10.11 -13.28
N THR A 193 2.07 9.43 -13.27
CA THR A 193 1.22 9.35 -12.06
C THR A 193 1.92 8.51 -11.00
N ILE A 194 2.16 9.09 -9.82
CA ILE A 194 2.80 8.40 -8.69
C ILE A 194 1.81 8.05 -7.57
N GLY A 195 0.63 8.69 -7.55
CA GLY A 195 -0.37 8.44 -6.52
C GLY A 195 -1.70 9.11 -6.78
N GLU A 196 -2.66 8.86 -5.90
CA GLU A 196 -4.01 9.39 -6.00
C GLU A 196 -4.59 9.64 -4.61
N PHE A 197 -5.09 10.86 -4.41
CA PHE A 197 -5.94 11.21 -3.28
C PHE A 197 -7.41 11.08 -3.67
N GLN A 198 -8.21 10.51 -2.78
CA GLN A 198 -9.67 10.51 -2.87
C GLN A 198 -10.25 11.05 -1.56
N VAL A 199 -10.90 12.21 -1.64
CA VAL A 199 -11.67 12.82 -0.54
C VAL A 199 -13.13 12.50 -0.85
N HIS A 200 -13.65 11.41 -0.27
CA HIS A 200 -14.98 10.90 -0.61
C HIS A 200 -16.08 11.84 -0.09
N ASN A 201 -17.04 12.18 -0.95
CA ASN A 201 -18.16 13.06 -0.56
C ASN A 201 -19.25 12.30 0.23
N ASN A 202 -19.46 11.02 -0.11
CA ASN A 202 -20.56 10.20 0.40
C ASN A 202 -20.11 9.13 1.41
N ARG A 203 -18.82 9.09 1.75
CA ARG A 203 -18.24 8.12 2.67
C ARG A 203 -17.21 8.84 3.52
N ASP A 204 -17.18 8.57 4.82
CA ASP A 204 -16.17 9.14 5.71
C ASP A 204 -14.82 8.44 5.52
N CYS A 205 -14.12 8.81 4.45
CA CYS A 205 -12.82 8.25 4.11
C CYS A 205 -11.99 9.26 3.30
N ILE A 206 -10.81 9.59 3.82
CA ILE A 206 -9.76 10.31 3.10
C ILE A 206 -8.73 9.27 2.69
N LYS A 207 -8.64 9.00 1.39
CA LYS A 207 -7.83 7.91 0.85
C LYS A 207 -6.63 8.43 0.09
N PHE A 208 -5.49 7.80 0.32
CA PHE A 208 -4.30 7.95 -0.51
C PHE A 208 -3.79 6.58 -0.95
N ARG A 209 -3.46 6.47 -2.24
CA ARG A 209 -2.88 5.27 -2.83
C ARG A 209 -1.71 5.64 -3.73
N TRP A 210 -0.59 4.98 -3.56
CA TRP A 210 0.50 4.98 -4.51
C TRP A 210 0.06 4.31 -5.81
N ALA A 211 0.44 4.86 -6.96
CA ALA A 211 0.56 4.09 -8.19
C ALA A 211 1.89 3.34 -8.12
N PHE A 212 1.91 2.24 -7.37
CA PHE A 212 3.13 1.66 -6.79
C PHE A 212 4.15 1.26 -7.84
N GLU A 213 3.72 0.60 -8.92
CA GLU A 213 4.63 0.20 -10.00
C GLU A 213 5.21 1.40 -10.74
N ASN A 214 4.44 2.47 -10.95
CA ASN A 214 4.96 3.71 -11.53
C ASN A 214 5.97 4.38 -10.60
N LEU A 215 5.72 4.37 -9.30
CA LEU A 215 6.62 4.92 -8.29
C LEU A 215 7.94 4.14 -8.29
N LEU A 216 7.89 2.81 -8.26
CA LEU A 216 9.09 1.97 -8.33
C LEU A 216 9.85 2.15 -9.64
N ALA A 217 9.16 2.31 -10.77
CA ALA A 217 9.80 2.57 -12.06
C ALA A 217 10.49 3.94 -12.08
N LEU A 218 9.84 4.99 -11.55
CA LEU A 218 10.38 6.35 -11.55
C LEU A 218 11.56 6.51 -10.57
N PHE A 219 11.52 5.82 -9.44
CA PHE A 219 12.49 5.96 -8.35
C PHE A 219 13.31 4.69 -8.11
N GLY A 220 13.46 3.82 -9.10
CA GLY A 220 14.03 2.48 -8.92
C GLY A 220 15.41 2.43 -8.24
N HIS A 221 16.22 3.48 -8.40
CA HIS A 221 17.53 3.59 -7.72
C HIS A 221 17.43 3.74 -6.19
N HIS A 222 16.30 4.21 -5.66
CA HIS A 222 16.01 4.25 -4.24
C HIS A 222 15.62 2.90 -3.65
N PHE A 223 15.39 1.87 -4.47
CA PHE A 223 14.87 0.59 -4.01
C PHE A 223 15.81 -0.58 -4.38
N THR A 224 15.84 -1.59 -3.51
CA THR A 224 16.15 -2.97 -3.91
C THR A 224 14.84 -3.58 -4.37
N ILE A 225 14.81 -4.12 -5.59
CA ILE A 225 13.66 -4.86 -6.11
C ILE A 225 14.16 -6.22 -6.58
N VAL A 226 13.69 -7.29 -5.95
CA VAL A 226 14.03 -8.68 -6.30
C VAL A 226 12.76 -9.38 -6.74
N ALA A 227 12.71 -9.81 -8.01
CA ALA A 227 11.62 -10.66 -8.50
C ALA A 227 11.68 -12.03 -7.84
N LEU A 228 10.51 -12.61 -7.53
CA LEU A 228 10.38 -13.93 -6.91
C LEU A 228 9.66 -14.92 -7.83
#